data_AF-A0A7W1V627-F1
#
_entry.id   AF-A0A7W1V627-F1
#
_cell.length_a   1.000
_cell.length_b   1.000
_cell.length_c   1.000
_cell.angle_alpha   90.00
_cell.angle_beta   90.00
_cell.angle_gamma   90.00
#
_symmetry.space_group_name_H-M   'P 1'
#
loop_
_entity.id
_entity.type
_entity.pdbx_description
1 polymer ?
#
loop_
_entity_poly.entity_id
_entity_poly.type
_entity_poly.pdbx_seq_one_letter_code
_entity_poly.pdbx_strand_id
1 'polypeptide(L)'
;MRHTDEEIDEAARRFEQLAKNLDPATAEAADTDDLREVAVTSDAVRADEARLREAVEFAREQGRSWNQIALALGVSRQAARQRFTERVRS
;
A
#
# COMPACT_ATOMS: atom_id res chain seq x y z
N MET A 1 -1.98 28.27 -3.38
CA MET A 1 -0.87 29.03 -3.99
C MET A 1 -0.62 28.44 -5.37
N ARG A 2 -0.79 29.24 -6.43
CA ARG A 2 -0.43 28.88 -7.80
C ARG A 2 0.91 29.55 -8.05
N HIS A 3 1.96 28.78 -8.28
CA HIS A 3 3.27 29.34 -8.59
C HIS A 3 3.18 30.19 -9.86
N THR A 4 3.87 31.32 -9.90
CA THR A 4 3.91 32.16 -11.10
C THR A 4 4.75 31.48 -12.18
N ASP A 5 4.51 31.79 -13.45
CA ASP A 5 5.29 31.22 -14.55
C ASP A 5 6.79 31.51 -14.39
N GLU A 6 7.14 32.64 -13.79
CA GLU A 6 8.52 33.02 -13.45
C GLU A 6 9.14 32.13 -12.37
N GLU A 7 8.40 31.75 -11.33
CA GLU A 7 8.86 30.82 -10.30
C GLU A 7 9.10 29.41 -10.86
N ILE A 8 8.27 28.99 -11.81
CA ILE A 8 8.40 27.71 -12.52
C ILE A 8 9.67 27.71 -13.39
N ASP A 9 9.89 28.79 -14.14
CA ASP A 9 11.08 28.95 -14.98
C ASP A 9 12.38 29.00 -14.15
N GLU A 10 12.34 29.66 -12.99
CA GLU A 10 13.48 29.71 -12.09
C GLU A 10 13.78 28.33 -11.49
N ALA A 11 12.75 27.58 -11.08
CA ALA A 11 12.90 26.22 -10.61
C ALA A 11 13.47 25.29 -11.69
N ALA A 12 13.02 25.43 -12.93
CA ALA A 12 13.54 24.68 -14.07
C ALA A 12 15.03 24.97 -14.31
N ARG A 13 15.44 26.25 -14.30
CA ARG A 13 16.85 26.65 -14.45
C ARG A 13 17.73 26.10 -13.33
N ARG A 14 17.27 26.15 -12.07
CA ARG A 14 17.99 25.59 -10.92
C ARG A 14 18.17 24.07 -11.06
N PHE A 15 17.14 23.37 -11.53
CA PHE A 15 17.21 21.93 -11.78
C PHE A 15 18.21 21.58 -12.90
N GLU A 16 18.17 22.28 -14.03
CA GLU A 16 19.13 22.07 -15.12
C GLU A 16 20.58 22.28 -14.67
N GLN A 17 20.81 23.28 -13.82
CA GLN A 17 22.15 23.56 -13.30
C GLN A 17 22.62 22.47 -12.33
N LEU A 18 21.73 21.94 -11.49
CA LEU A 18 22.03 20.79 -10.63
C LEU A 18 22.34 19.54 -11.48
N ALA A 19 21.52 19.25 -12.50
CA ALA A 19 21.71 18.12 -13.39
C ALA A 19 23.05 18.19 -14.16
N LYS A 20 23.48 19.38 -14.57
CA LYS A 20 24.80 19.60 -15.23
C LYS A 20 25.99 19.34 -14.30
N ASN A 21 25.79 19.52 -12.98
CA ASN A 21 26.83 19.38 -11.97
C ASN A 21 26.80 18.02 -11.25
N LEU A 22 25.76 17.20 -11.49
CA LEU A 22 25.71 15.83 -11.02
C LEU A 22 26.65 14.99 -11.88
N ASP A 23 27.74 14.52 -11.26
CA ASP A 23 28.57 13.46 -11.84
C ASP A 23 27.96 12.10 -11.42
N PRO A 24 27.37 11.33 -12.36
CA PRO A 24 26.79 10.02 -12.06
C PRO A 24 27.83 9.03 -11.53
N ALA A 25 29.12 9.24 -11.83
CA ALA A 25 30.20 8.36 -11.38
C ALA A 25 30.57 8.56 -9.90
N THR A 26 30.23 9.72 -9.31
CA THR A 26 30.50 10.04 -7.89
C THR A 26 29.24 10.27 -7.07
N ALA A 27 28.07 10.26 -7.69
CA ALA A 27 26.81 10.36 -6.99
C ALA A 27 26.59 9.09 -6.15
N GLU A 28 26.59 9.24 -4.83
CA GLU A 28 26.13 8.18 -3.93
C GLU A 28 24.62 8.03 -4.08
N ALA A 29 24.20 7.09 -4.92
CA ALA A 29 22.82 6.63 -4.91
C ALA A 29 22.59 5.93 -3.56
N ALA A 30 21.64 6.43 -2.77
CA ALA A 30 21.21 5.71 -1.58
C ALA A 30 20.72 4.32 -2.00
N ASP A 31 21.32 3.28 -1.44
CA ASP A 31 20.78 1.93 -1.53
C ASP A 31 19.43 1.93 -0.81
N THR A 32 18.37 1.78 -1.59
CA THR A 32 16.97 1.83 -1.14
C THR A 32 16.23 0.56 -1.56
N ASP A 33 16.97 -0.49 -1.91
CA ASP A 33 16.40 -1.76 -2.32
C ASP A 33 15.59 -2.38 -1.17
N ASP A 34 16.00 -2.16 0.09
CA ASP A 34 15.26 -2.54 1.29
C ASP A 34 13.91 -1.82 1.40
N LEU A 35 13.88 -0.50 1.18
CA LEU A 35 12.65 0.29 1.20
C LEU A 35 11.71 -0.08 0.04
N ARG A 36 12.28 -0.39 -1.13
CA ARG A 36 11.52 -0.90 -2.27
C ARG A 36 10.88 -2.25 -1.94
N GLU A 37 11.63 -3.16 -1.33
CA GLU A 37 11.12 -4.47 -0.92
C GLU A 37 9.99 -4.36 0.11
N VAL A 38 10.12 -3.43 1.08
CA VAL A 38 9.04 -3.10 2.02
C VAL A 38 7.79 -2.61 1.29
N ALA A 39 7.93 -1.72 0.30
CA ALA A 39 6.79 -1.21 -0.47
C ALA A 39 6.09 -2.33 -1.25
N VAL A 40 6.85 -3.15 -1.98
CA VAL A 40 6.34 -4.30 -2.75
C VAL A 40 5.62 -5.29 -1.83
N THR A 41 6.23 -5.65 -0.70
CA THR A 41 5.63 -6.56 0.28
C THR A 41 4.36 -5.95 0.89
N SER A 42 4.37 -4.65 1.20
CA SER A 42 3.18 -3.97 1.75
C SER A 42 2.00 -4.02 0.78
N ASP A 43 2.25 -3.81 -0.51
CA ASP A 43 1.21 -3.88 -1.54
C ASP A 43 0.69 -5.31 -1.73
N ALA A 44 1.56 -6.31 -1.69
CA ALA A 44 1.16 -7.71 -1.71
C ALA A 44 0.25 -8.06 -0.51
N VAL A 45 0.63 -7.63 0.71
CA VAL A 45 -0.18 -7.82 1.92
C VAL A 45 -1.55 -7.16 1.77
N ARG A 46 -1.63 -5.92 1.29
CA ARG A 46 -2.91 -5.22 1.07
C ARG A 46 -3.80 -5.97 0.08
N ALA A 47 -3.21 -6.47 -1.01
CA ALA A 47 -3.93 -7.26 -2.01
C ALA A 47 -4.45 -8.58 -1.43
N ASP A 48 -3.64 -9.29 -0.65
CA ASP A 48 -4.07 -10.52 0.03
C ASP A 48 -5.14 -10.29 1.09
N GLU A 49 -5.06 -9.18 1.84
CA GLU A 49 -6.09 -8.81 2.78
C GLU A 49 -7.43 -8.50 2.10
N ALA A 50 -7.40 -7.87 0.91
CA ALA A 50 -8.59 -7.66 0.10
C ALA A 50 -9.19 -8.99 -0.37
N ARG A 51 -8.37 -9.87 -0.97
CA ARG A 51 -8.78 -11.22 -1.39
C ARG A 51 -9.37 -12.03 -0.24
N LEU A 52 -8.76 -11.98 0.94
CA LEU A 52 -9.26 -12.68 2.12
C LEU A 52 -10.65 -12.17 2.54
N ARG A 53 -10.88 -10.86 2.43
CA ARG A 53 -12.17 -10.23 2.76
C ARG A 53 -13.26 -10.69 1.79
N GLU A 54 -12.98 -10.65 0.49
CA GLU A 54 -13.86 -11.17 -0.56
C GLU A 54 -14.20 -12.65 -0.35
N ALA A 55 -13.20 -13.48 -0.02
CA ALA A 55 -13.41 -14.89 0.26
C ALA A 55 -14.31 -15.12 1.49
N VAL A 56 -14.16 -14.31 2.54
CA VAL A 56 -15.02 -14.34 3.73
C VAL A 56 -16.45 -13.91 3.38
N GLU A 57 -16.61 -12.84 2.61
CA GLU A 57 -17.92 -12.37 2.14
C GLU A 57 -18.64 -13.44 1.31
N PHE A 58 -17.95 -14.00 0.32
CA PHE A 58 -18.48 -15.12 -0.47
C PHE A 58 -18.86 -16.31 0.41
N ALA A 59 -18.03 -16.69 1.40
CA ALA A 59 -18.38 -17.75 2.33
C ALA A 59 -19.65 -17.43 3.14
N ARG A 60 -19.84 -16.17 3.53
CA ARG A 60 -21.05 -15.70 4.23
C ARG A 60 -22.28 -15.76 3.34
N GLU A 61 -22.18 -15.37 2.07
CA GLU A 61 -23.24 -15.48 1.06
C GLU A 61 -23.65 -16.94 0.82
N GLN A 62 -22.68 -17.86 0.82
CA GLN A 62 -22.90 -19.31 0.75
C GLN A 62 -23.42 -19.91 2.06
N GLY A 63 -23.82 -19.08 3.03
CA GLY A 63 -24.46 -19.50 4.28
C GLY A 63 -23.50 -20.08 5.33
N ARG A 64 -22.17 -19.98 5.14
CA ARG A 64 -21.22 -20.48 6.14
C ARG A 64 -21.31 -19.68 7.43
N SER A 65 -21.36 -20.37 8.56
CA SER A 65 -21.40 -19.73 9.87
C SER A 65 -20.07 -19.07 10.21
N TRP A 66 -20.10 -18.05 11.08
CA TRP A 66 -18.89 -17.45 11.64
C TRP A 66 -17.98 -18.45 12.34
N ASN A 67 -18.53 -19.53 12.89
CA ASN A 67 -17.73 -20.59 13.51
C ASN A 67 -16.89 -21.34 12.48
N GLN A 68 -17.48 -21.70 11.33
CA GLN A 68 -16.77 -22.37 10.24
C GLN A 68 -15.68 -21.47 9.64
N ILE A 69 -15.98 -20.18 9.46
CA ILE A 69 -15.01 -19.21 8.96
C ILE A 69 -13.84 -19.04 9.95
N ALA A 70 -14.14 -18.94 11.25
CA ALA A 70 -13.11 -18.82 12.27
C ALA A 70 -12.19 -20.05 12.35
N LEU A 71 -12.74 -21.26 12.18
CA LEU A 71 -11.96 -22.50 12.07
C LEU A 71 -11.01 -22.46 10.86
N ALA A 72 -11.50 -21.99 9.70
CA ALA A 72 -10.66 -21.87 8.50
C ALA A 72 -9.55 -20.81 8.67
N LEU A 73 -9.81 -19.74 9.42
CA LEU A 73 -8.85 -18.68 9.71
C LEU A 73 -7.88 -19.00 10.86
N GLY A 74 -8.12 -20.06 11.64
CA GLY A 74 -7.34 -20.38 12.83
C GLY A 74 -7.53 -19.38 13.99
N VAL A 75 -8.69 -18.71 14.07
CA VAL A 75 -8.99 -17.71 15.12
C VAL A 75 -10.27 -18.04 15.87
N SER A 76 -10.58 -17.27 16.92
CA SER A 76 -11.88 -17.39 17.60
C SER A 76 -13.02 -16.84 16.75
N ARG A 77 -14.24 -17.36 16.95
CA ARG A 77 -15.46 -16.85 16.31
C ARG A 77 -15.67 -15.35 16.53
N GLN A 78 -15.38 -14.86 17.74
CA GLN A 78 -15.51 -13.45 18.09
C GLN A 78 -14.49 -12.60 17.31
N ALA A 79 -13.23 -13.06 17.23
CA ALA A 79 -12.18 -12.38 16.47
C ALA A 79 -12.50 -12.32 14.96
N ALA A 80 -12.98 -13.42 14.38
CA ALA A 80 -13.42 -13.44 12.98
C ALA A 80 -14.58 -12.46 12.74
N ARG A 81 -15.62 -12.50 13.58
CA ARG A 81 -16.75 -11.59 13.44
C ARG A 81 -16.31 -10.13 13.58
N GLN A 82 -15.52 -9.79 14.59
CA GLN A 82 -15.04 -8.42 14.80
C GLN A 82 -14.28 -7.91 13.55
N ARG A 83 -13.30 -8.68 13.08
CA ARG A 83 -12.45 -8.30 11.94
C ARG A 83 -13.22 -8.10 10.64
N PHE A 84 -14.22 -8.93 10.37
CA PHE A 84 -14.89 -8.98 9.06
C PHE A 84 -16.31 -8.41 9.04
N THR A 85 -16.87 -7.94 10.16
CA THR A 85 -18.19 -7.27 10.18
C THR A 85 -18.09 -5.75 10.34
N GLU A 86 -17.00 -5.21 10.90
CA GLU A 86 -16.87 -3.78 11.24
C GLU A 86 -16.66 -2.84 10.04
N ARG A 87 -16.54 -3.35 8.81
CA ARG A 87 -16.32 -2.52 7.60
C ARG A 87 -17.36 -2.67 6.49
N VAL A 88 -18.52 -3.29 6.75
CA VAL A 88 -19.62 -3.39 5.75
C VAL A 88 -20.38 -2.05 5.56
N ARG A 89 -19.78 -0.90 5.94
CA ARG A 89 -20.27 0.45 5.66
C ARG A 89 -19.10 1.38 5.34
N SER A 90 -18.61 1.39 4.10
CA SER A 90 -17.97 2.54 3.47
C SER A 90 -18.06 2.40 1.96
#